data_AF-A0A971SNN6-F1
#
_entry.id   AF-A0A971SNN6-F1
#
_cell.length_a   1.000
_cell.length_b   1.000
_cell.length_c   1.000
_cell.angle_alpha   90.00
_cell.angle_beta   90.00
_cell.angle_gamma   90.00
#
_symmetry.space_group_name_H-M   'P 1'
#
loop_
_entity.id
_entity.type
_entity.pdbx_description
1 polymer ?
#
loop_
_entity_poly.entity_id
_entity_poly.type
_entity_poly.pdbx_seq_one_letter_code
_entity_poly.pdbx_strand_id
1 'polypeptide(L)'
;MAIILPLLLLLVMGTIEFGRVFGSYLVMENLSRSAARFGVVGHTDQEIRDLIAGQNPFLSTDRLVINISPGETMRNRGDPLTVSLEYTLDLVTPVMNDILPNPFPLSASCTMMVE
;
A
#
# COMPACT_ATOMS: atom_id res chain seq x y z
N MET A 1 5.81 -7.60 -42.04
CA MET A 1 5.98 -7.93 -40.62
C MET A 1 5.93 -6.64 -39.80
N ALA A 2 4.76 -6.24 -39.30
CA ALA A 2 4.59 -4.99 -38.53
C ALA A 2 4.15 -5.23 -37.07
N ILE A 3 4.04 -6.49 -36.65
CA ILE A 3 3.51 -6.88 -35.32
C ILE A 3 4.59 -6.85 -34.23
N ILE A 4 5.88 -6.90 -34.61
CA ILE A 4 6.98 -6.95 -33.64
C ILE A 4 7.04 -5.66 -32.80
N LEU A 5 6.93 -4.49 -33.43
CA LEU A 5 6.94 -3.21 -32.74
C LEU A 5 5.79 -3.05 -31.74
N PRO A 6 4.50 -3.23 -32.12
CA PRO A 6 3.39 -3.10 -31.17
C PRO A 6 3.44 -4.15 -30.06
N LEU A 7 3.93 -5.37 -30.34
CA LEU A 7 4.12 -6.39 -29.31
C LEU A 7 5.20 -5.97 -28.28
N LEU A 8 6.32 -5.42 -28.76
CA LEU A 8 7.38 -4.90 -27.88
C LEU A 8 6.90 -3.72 -27.04
N LEU A 9 6.16 -2.79 -27.65
CA LEU A 9 5.58 -1.66 -26.91
C LEU A 9 4.59 -2.13 -25.83
N LEU A 10 3.73 -3.10 -26.15
CA LEU A 10 2.81 -3.69 -25.19
C LEU A 10 3.58 -4.34 -24.03
N LEU A 11 4.64 -5.10 -24.32
CA LEU A 11 5.46 -5.73 -23.28
C LEU A 11 6.12 -4.69 -22.38
N VAL A 12 6.74 -3.65 -22.95
CA VAL A 12 7.40 -2.58 -22.19
C VAL A 12 6.39 -1.80 -21.35
N MET A 13 5.23 -1.44 -21.91
CA MET A 13 4.18 -0.77 -21.14
C MET A 13 3.67 -1.65 -20.00
N GLY A 14 3.44 -2.93 -20.27
CA GLY A 14 2.99 -3.90 -19.27
C GLY A 14 3.99 -4.08 -18.14
N THR A 15 5.30 -4.17 -18.43
CA THR A 15 6.33 -4.30 -17.40
C THR A 15 6.49 -3.03 -16.56
N ILE A 16 6.36 -1.84 -17.17
CA ILE A 16 6.38 -0.57 -16.44
C ILE A 16 5.20 -0.47 -15.48
N GLU A 17 3.98 -0.74 -15.95
CA GLU A 17 2.78 -0.66 -15.11
C GLU A 17 2.81 -1.70 -13.99
N PHE A 18 3.21 -2.94 -14.31
CA PHE A 18 3.41 -3.98 -13.32
C PHE A 18 4.44 -3.58 -12.25
N GLY A 19 5.55 -2.97 -12.65
CA GLY A 19 6.58 -2.48 -11.72
C GLY A 19 6.04 -1.42 -10.75
N ARG A 20 5.20 -0.50 -11.23
CA ARG A 20 4.57 0.53 -10.38
C ARG A 20 3.58 -0.06 -9.38
N VAL A 21 2.71 -0.96 -9.85
CA VAL A 21 1.72 -1.67 -9.02
C VAL A 21 2.42 -2.49 -7.94
N PHE A 22 3.36 -3.34 -8.36
CA PHE A 22 4.08 -4.23 -7.45
C PHE A 22 4.96 -3.46 -6.45
N GLY A 23 5.65 -2.40 -6.91
CA GLY A 23 6.44 -1.54 -6.04
C GLY A 23 5.60 -0.85 -4.97
N SER A 24 4.43 -0.33 -5.36
CA SER A 24 3.50 0.29 -4.40
C SER A 24 2.99 -0.72 -3.37
N TYR A 25 2.64 -1.94 -3.82
CA TYR A 25 2.24 -3.03 -2.93
C TYR A 25 3.33 -3.41 -1.92
N LEU A 26 4.58 -3.56 -2.37
CA LEU A 26 5.71 -3.90 -1.49
C LEU A 26 5.95 -2.82 -0.43
N VAL A 27 5.81 -1.54 -0.81
CA VAL A 27 5.90 -0.43 0.13
C VAL A 27 4.78 -0.50 1.18
N MET A 28 3.53 -0.71 0.77
CA MET A 28 2.41 -0.86 1.70
C MET A 28 2.59 -2.05 2.66
N GLU A 29 3.11 -3.17 2.17
CA GLU A 29 3.39 -4.34 3.01
C GLU A 29 4.43 -4.02 4.10
N ASN A 30 5.52 -3.36 3.72
CA ASN A 30 6.56 -2.95 4.68
C ASN A 30 6.07 -1.89 5.67
N LEU A 31 5.27 -0.91 5.20
CA LEU A 31 4.70 0.13 6.05
C LEU A 31 3.71 -0.45 7.05
N SER A 32 2.78 -1.32 6.62
CA SER A 32 1.81 -1.94 7.53
C SER A 32 2.48 -2.79 8.60
N ARG A 33 3.52 -3.55 8.26
CA ARG A 33 4.32 -4.32 9.22
C ARG A 33 5.08 -3.43 10.21
N SER A 34 5.71 -2.37 9.71
CA SER A 34 6.46 -1.43 10.57
C SER A 34 5.52 -0.66 11.50
N ALA A 35 4.38 -0.23 11.01
CA ALA A 35 3.32 0.42 11.76
C ALA A 35 2.71 -0.50 12.83
N ALA A 36 2.40 -1.76 12.49
CA ALA A 36 1.88 -2.72 13.45
C ALA A 36 2.89 -2.97 14.58
N ARG A 37 4.18 -3.20 14.25
CA ARG A 37 5.25 -3.37 15.24
C ARG A 37 5.42 -2.14 16.13
N PHE A 38 5.29 -0.96 15.56
CA PHE A 38 5.40 0.28 16.32
C PHE A 38 4.19 0.52 17.24
N GLY A 39 2.99 0.15 16.79
CA GLY A 39 1.79 0.30 17.59
C GLY A 39 1.66 -0.70 18.75
N VAL A 40 2.15 -1.95 18.60
CA VAL A 40 2.04 -2.98 19.65
C VAL A 40 2.83 -2.66 20.92
N VAL A 41 3.81 -1.76 20.85
CA VAL A 41 4.60 -1.31 22.01
C VAL A 41 4.00 -0.09 22.72
N GLY A 42 2.79 0.34 22.33
CA GLY A 42 2.03 1.38 23.04
C GLY A 42 2.08 2.78 22.43
N HIS A 43 2.49 2.93 21.16
CA HIS A 43 2.41 4.21 20.46
C HIS A 43 0.96 4.56 20.07
N THR A 44 0.70 5.85 20.00
CA THR A 44 -0.60 6.44 19.67
C THR A 44 -0.94 6.26 18.18
N ASP A 45 -2.22 6.41 17.84
CA ASP A 45 -2.65 6.33 16.43
C ASP A 45 -2.05 7.42 15.56
N GLN A 46 -1.78 8.59 16.16
CA GLN A 46 -1.14 9.69 15.47
C GLN A 46 0.34 9.38 15.17
N GLU A 47 1.09 8.87 16.14
CA GLU A 47 2.49 8.50 15.94
C GLU A 47 2.65 7.38 14.91
N ILE A 48 1.70 6.43 14.85
CA ILE A 48 1.67 5.40 13.79
C ILE A 48 1.45 6.03 12.41
N ARG A 49 0.55 7.01 12.28
CA ARG A 49 0.31 7.73 11.02
C ARG A 49 1.54 8.55 10.60
N ASP A 50 2.19 9.21 11.55
CA ASP A 50 3.40 9.98 11.31
C ASP A 50 4.57 9.08 10.89
N LEU A 51 4.69 7.89 11.48
CA LEU A 51 5.64 6.86 11.05
C LEU A 51 5.40 6.44 9.60
N ILE A 52 4.15 6.17 9.23
CA ILE A 52 3.77 5.80 7.87
C ILE A 52 4.14 6.93 6.91
N ALA A 53 3.80 8.18 7.24
CA ALA A 53 4.13 9.34 6.42
C ALA A 53 5.65 9.56 6.28
N GLY A 54 6.42 9.34 7.34
CA GLY A 54 7.88 9.53 7.35
C GLY A 54 8.67 8.40 6.69
N GLN A 55 8.16 7.16 6.70
CA GLN A 55 8.79 6.00 6.06
C GLN A 55 8.27 5.74 4.65
N ASN A 56 7.21 6.44 4.23
CA ASN A 56 6.66 6.31 2.89
C ASN A 56 7.62 6.94 1.85
N PRO A 57 8.19 6.13 0.94
CA PRO A 57 9.18 6.62 -0.02
C PRO A 57 8.56 7.39 -1.20
N PHE A 58 7.34 7.06 -1.64
CA PHE A 58 6.77 7.64 -2.87
C PHE A 58 5.24 7.54 -3.04
N LEU A 59 4.50 6.91 -2.13
CA LEU A 59 3.03 6.84 -2.23
C LEU A 59 2.44 8.22 -1.95
N SER A 60 1.37 8.61 -2.65
CA SER A 60 0.70 9.89 -2.40
C SER A 60 -0.21 9.79 -1.17
N THR A 61 0.06 10.57 -0.12
CA THR A 61 -0.66 10.46 1.17
C THR A 61 -2.15 10.81 1.06
N ASP A 62 -2.54 11.63 0.09
CA ASP A 62 -3.93 11.97 -0.24
C ASP A 62 -4.76 10.79 -0.75
N ARG A 63 -4.10 9.75 -1.27
CA ARG A 63 -4.72 8.52 -1.79
C ARG A 63 -4.53 7.32 -0.88
N LEU A 64 -3.81 7.48 0.23
CA LEU A 64 -3.51 6.43 1.19
C LEU A 64 -4.47 6.51 2.37
N VAL A 65 -5.36 5.53 2.49
CA VAL A 65 -6.25 5.37 3.64
C VAL A 65 -5.58 4.45 4.65
N ILE A 66 -5.39 4.96 5.88
CA ILE A 66 -4.76 4.25 6.99
C ILE A 66 -5.84 3.91 8.02
N ASN A 67 -6.10 2.62 8.17
CA ASN A 67 -7.04 2.06 9.13
C ASN A 67 -6.27 1.32 10.22
N ILE A 68 -6.53 1.65 11.48
CA ILE A 68 -5.89 1.02 12.62
C ILE A 68 -6.99 0.49 13.54
N SER A 69 -6.93 -0.79 13.88
CA SER A 69 -7.95 -1.47 14.70
C SER A 69 -7.30 -2.48 15.65
N PRO A 70 -7.66 -2.53 16.95
CA PRO A 70 -8.62 -1.65 17.62
C PRO A 70 -8.04 -0.24 17.85
N GLY A 71 -8.91 0.74 18.05
CA GLY A 71 -8.51 2.12 18.35
C GLY A 71 -7.71 2.21 19.66
N GLU A 72 -6.89 3.24 19.78
CA GLU A 72 -5.90 3.42 20.85
C GLU A 72 -6.40 3.08 22.27
N THR A 73 -7.58 3.55 22.66
CA THR A 73 -8.13 3.35 24.01
C THR A 73 -8.62 1.93 24.29
N MET A 74 -8.71 1.09 23.26
CA MET A 74 -9.23 -0.27 23.32
C MET A 74 -8.10 -1.31 23.21
N ARG A 75 -6.83 -0.90 23.25
CA ARG A 75 -5.66 -1.78 23.14
C ARG A 75 -5.21 -2.24 24.53
N ASN A 76 -5.55 -3.47 24.88
CA ASN A 76 -4.99 -4.13 26.06
C ASN A 76 -3.86 -5.09 25.65
N ARG A 77 -3.00 -5.43 26.61
CA ARG A 77 -1.98 -6.46 26.39
C ARG A 77 -2.62 -7.76 25.96
N GLY A 78 -2.09 -8.36 24.89
CA GLY A 78 -2.64 -9.57 24.28
C GLY A 78 -3.78 -9.33 23.29
N ASP A 79 -4.21 -8.09 23.04
CA ASP A 79 -5.16 -7.80 21.96
C ASP A 79 -4.44 -7.77 20.60
N PRO A 80 -5.10 -8.21 19.52
CA PRO A 80 -4.55 -8.11 18.17
C PRO A 80 -4.66 -6.67 17.65
N LEU A 81 -3.53 -6.06 17.31
CA LEU A 81 -3.47 -4.79 16.60
C LEU A 81 -3.30 -5.05 15.10
N THR A 82 -4.25 -4.56 14.30
CA THR A 82 -4.23 -4.61 12.84
C THR A 82 -4.05 -3.21 12.26
N VAL A 83 -3.03 -3.05 11.42
CA VAL A 83 -2.85 -1.86 10.57
C VAL A 83 -3.14 -2.26 9.15
N SER A 84 -4.14 -1.61 8.55
CA SER A 84 -4.55 -1.80 7.16
C SER A 84 -4.32 -0.52 6.37
N LEU A 85 -3.71 -0.67 5.20
CA LEU A 85 -3.44 0.38 4.24
C LEU A 85 -4.21 0.09 2.96
N GLU A 86 -4.97 1.07 2.49
CA GLU A 86 -5.64 1.03 1.19
C GLU A 86 -5.11 2.19 0.34
N TYR A 87 -4.81 1.91 -0.92
CA TYR A 87 -4.22 2.89 -1.82
C TYR A 87 -4.79 2.74 -3.23
N THR A 88 -5.04 3.87 -3.90
CA THR A 88 -5.51 3.90 -5.28
C THR A 88 -4.40 4.41 -6.20
N LEU A 89 -3.98 3.57 -7.15
CA LEU A 89 -2.90 3.89 -8.10
C LEU A 89 -3.46 4.19 -9.48
N ASP A 90 -3.15 5.37 -10.03
CA ASP A 90 -3.54 5.69 -11.40
C ASP A 90 -2.69 4.91 -12.41
N LEU A 91 -3.37 4.24 -13.34
CA LEU A 91 -2.74 3.60 -14.49
C LEU A 91 -2.45 4.68 -15.54
N VAL A 92 -1.20 4.74 -15.99
CA VAL A 92 -0.73 5.81 -16.91
C VAL A 92 -0.57 5.26 -18.33
N THR A 93 -0.39 3.95 -18.48
CA THR A 93 -0.20 3.33 -19.78
C THR A 93 -1.54 3.18 -20.54
N PRO A 94 -1.62 3.61 -21.81
CA PRO A 94 -2.89 3.78 -22.54
C PRO A 94 -3.65 2.47 -22.80
N VAL A 95 -2.98 1.31 -22.78
CA VAL A 95 -3.61 -0.01 -23.01
C VAL A 95 -4.24 -0.58 -21.74
N MET A 96 -3.76 -0.17 -20.56
CA MET A 96 -4.17 -0.79 -19.30
C MET A 96 -5.53 -0.30 -18.79
N ASN A 97 -5.93 0.91 -19.17
CA ASN A 97 -7.23 1.49 -18.80
C ASN A 97 -8.43 0.71 -19.35
N ASP A 98 -8.24 0.02 -20.48
CA ASP A 98 -9.30 -0.77 -21.11
C ASP A 98 -9.41 -2.19 -20.53
N ILE A 99 -8.40 -2.62 -19.76
CA ILE A 99 -8.27 -4.01 -19.25
C ILE A 99 -8.47 -4.05 -17.73
N LEU A 100 -8.00 -3.02 -17.01
CA LEU A 100 -7.99 -2.93 -15.56
C LEU A 100 -8.77 -1.70 -15.09
N PRO A 101 -9.35 -1.75 -13.87
CA PRO A 101 -9.93 -0.56 -13.27
C PRO A 101 -8.85 0.51 -13.04
N ASN A 102 -9.17 1.75 -13.39
CA ASN A 102 -8.35 2.93 -13.13
C ASN A 102 -9.18 3.95 -12.33
N PRO A 103 -8.81 4.29 -11.09
CA PRO A 103 -7.59 3.88 -10.40
C PRO A 103 -7.60 2.43 -9.92
N PHE A 104 -6.42 1.80 -9.93
CA PHE A 104 -6.24 0.42 -9.50
C PHE A 104 -6.15 0.34 -7.96
N PRO A 105 -7.04 -0.41 -7.30
CA PRO A 105 -7.05 -0.50 -5.84
C PRO A 105 -5.96 -1.47 -5.34
N LEU A 106 -5.26 -1.05 -4.29
CA LEU A 106 -4.27 -1.83 -3.56
C LEU A 106 -4.65 -1.89 -2.09
N SER A 107 -4.43 -3.04 -1.47
CA SER A 107 -4.68 -3.26 -0.04
C SER A 107 -3.55 -4.08 0.56
N ALA A 108 -3.04 -3.65 1.72
CA ALA A 108 -2.10 -4.44 2.52
C ALA A 108 -2.45 -4.29 3.99
N SER A 109 -2.30 -5.36 4.76
CA SER A 109 -2.59 -5.35 6.20
C SER A 109 -1.60 -6.20 6.97
N CYS A 110 -1.29 -5.79 8.19
CA CYS A 110 -0.50 -6.58 9.12
C CYS A 110 -1.15 -6.58 10.51
N THR A 111 -1.23 -7.76 11.12
CA THR A 111 -1.75 -7.96 12.48
C THR A 111 -0.62 -8.46 13.39
N MET A 112 -0.44 -7.83 14.55
CA MET A 112 0.50 -8.22 15.60
C MET A 112 -0.16 -8.16 16.98
N MET A 113 0.41 -8.82 17.98
CA MET A 113 -0.14 -8.85 19.35
C MET A 113 0.46 -7.74 20.20
N VAL A 114 -0.38 -7.02 20.94
CA VAL A 114 0.05 -5.95 21.87
C VAL A 114 0.80 -6.55 23.07
N GLU A 115 1.96 -5.97 23.43
CA GLU A 115 2.85 -6.42 24.51
C GLU A 115 2.54 -5.83 25.89
#